data_AF-A0A1W2A8K1-F1
#
_entry.id   AF-A0A1W2A8K1-F1
#
_cell.length_a   1.000
_cell.length_b   1.000
_cell.length_c   1.000
_cell.angle_alpha   90.00
_cell.angle_beta   90.00
_cell.angle_gamma   90.00
#
_symmetry.space_group_name_H-M   'P 1'
#
loop_
_entity.id
_entity.type
_entity.pdbx_description
1 polymer ?
#
loop_
_entity_poly.entity_id
_entity_poly.type
_entity_poly.pdbx_seq_one_letter_code
_entity_poly.pdbx_strand_id
1 'polypeptide(L)'
;MNFPSKPVQIALFDALCACAGVNNLSREAAALIREAYAEPENAPRPPVNRNVIYWTLLQDPASDPVSTAYVPQEAGTGRNTALVYTTLKYRLIIVCYGPASEEYALRIRHMLYLDGNGFPRRILRDAGIFPVPDPPQPALMHEEEGSLWRKRADLSIPLRIRYEQQAGTRPSIATAPVVILKHQGGTRHQDEL
;
A
#
# COMPACT_ATOMS: atom_id res chain seq x y z
N MET A 1 -15.91 12.72 15.65
CA MET A 1 -16.00 12.93 14.19
C MET A 1 -15.65 11.61 13.53
N ASN A 2 -16.64 10.92 12.94
CA ASN A 2 -16.38 9.71 12.14
C ASN A 2 -15.90 10.16 10.76
N PHE A 3 -14.59 10.08 10.53
CA PHE A 3 -14.05 10.24 9.20
C PHE A 3 -14.35 8.96 8.41
N PRO A 4 -14.90 9.03 7.18
CA PRO A 4 -14.80 7.89 6.29
C PRO A 4 -13.30 7.65 6.07
N SER A 5 -12.77 6.56 6.64
CA SER A 5 -11.40 6.15 6.41
C SER A 5 -11.21 6.07 4.89
N LYS A 6 -10.37 6.93 4.32
CA LYS A 6 -9.99 6.80 2.91
C LYS A 6 -9.58 5.34 2.68
N PRO A 7 -10.06 4.68 1.61
CA PRO A 7 -9.62 3.33 1.28
C PRO A 7 -8.09 3.25 1.31
N VAL A 8 -7.57 2.19 1.93
CA VAL A 8 -6.13 2.02 2.18
C VAL A 8 -5.31 2.22 0.92
N GLN A 9 -5.76 1.65 -0.20
CA GLN A 9 -5.12 1.75 -1.51
C GLN A 9 -5.04 3.21 -2.01
N ILE A 10 -6.11 3.99 -1.83
CA ILE A 10 -6.15 5.40 -2.24
C ILE A 10 -5.18 6.22 -1.39
N ALA A 11 -5.16 5.99 -0.08
CA ALA A 11 -4.24 6.69 0.81
C ALA A 11 -2.77 6.36 0.52
N LEU A 12 -2.45 5.09 0.20
CA LEU A 12 -1.12 4.67 -0.23
C LEU A 12 -0.73 5.33 -1.55
N PHE A 13 -1.62 5.32 -2.55
CA PHE A 13 -1.36 5.96 -3.84
C PHE A 13 -1.15 7.47 -3.69
N ASP A 14 -2.01 8.17 -2.93
CA ASP A 14 -1.89 9.60 -2.64
C ASP A 14 -0.54 9.91 -1.96
N ALA A 15 -0.15 9.11 -0.98
CA ALA A 15 1.12 9.28 -0.27
C ALA A 15 2.33 9.04 -1.19
N LEU A 16 2.29 8.03 -2.06
CA LEU A 16 3.35 7.77 -3.05
C LEU A 16 3.45 8.90 -4.07
N CYS A 17 2.31 9.44 -4.54
CA CYS A 17 2.29 10.62 -5.42
C CYS A 17 2.95 11.83 -4.75
N ALA A 18 2.61 12.07 -3.48
CA ALA A 18 3.21 13.14 -2.69
C ALA A 18 4.72 12.93 -2.47
N CYS A 19 5.16 11.68 -2.27
CA CYS A 19 6.58 11.35 -2.17
C CYS A 19 7.31 11.58 -3.51
N ALA A 20 6.69 11.27 -4.64
CA ALA A 20 7.26 11.52 -5.95
C ALA A 20 7.20 13.01 -6.37
N GLY A 21 6.38 13.82 -5.69
CA GLY A 21 6.16 15.22 -6.04
C GLY A 21 5.23 15.43 -7.23
N VAL A 22 4.37 14.46 -7.51
CA VAL A 22 3.42 14.49 -8.63
C VAL A 22 1.99 14.65 -8.10
N ASN A 23 1.13 15.29 -8.90
CA ASN A 23 -0.29 15.40 -8.57
C ASN A 23 -1.00 14.06 -8.82
N ASN A 24 -1.75 13.55 -7.85
CA ASN A 24 -2.43 12.25 -7.93
C ASN A 24 -3.47 12.13 -9.07
N LEU A 25 -4.00 13.25 -9.57
CA LEU A 25 -4.93 13.28 -10.71
C LEU A 25 -4.22 13.46 -12.06
N SER A 26 -2.89 13.57 -12.07
CA SER A 26 -2.13 13.82 -13.29
C SER A 26 -1.90 12.55 -14.11
N ARG A 27 -1.75 12.73 -15.43
CA ARG A 27 -1.28 11.65 -16.33
C ARG A 27 0.12 11.16 -15.95
N GLU A 28 0.94 12.04 -15.36
CA GLU A 28 2.27 11.72 -14.88
C GLU A 28 2.22 10.72 -13.72
N ALA A 29 1.33 10.94 -12.73
CA ALA A 29 1.14 9.99 -11.64
C ALA A 29 0.69 8.61 -12.15
N ALA A 30 -0.27 8.55 -13.08
CA ALA A 30 -0.72 7.29 -13.69
C ALA A 30 0.35 6.60 -14.55
N ALA A 31 1.30 7.37 -15.08
CA ALA A 31 2.43 6.88 -15.87
C ALA A 31 3.59 6.38 -14.99
N LEU A 32 3.77 6.98 -13.81
CA LEU A 32 4.88 6.73 -12.89
C LEU A 32 4.52 5.67 -11.85
N ILE A 33 3.35 5.73 -11.22
CA ILE A 33 3.01 4.91 -10.06
C ILE A 33 1.94 3.88 -10.45
N ARG A 34 2.21 2.61 -10.19
CA ARG A 34 1.35 1.49 -10.55
C ARG A 34 1.17 0.54 -9.40
N GLU A 35 -0.07 0.20 -9.09
CA GLU A 35 -0.35 -0.95 -8.23
C GLU A 35 0.04 -2.23 -9.00
N ALA A 36 0.83 -3.08 -8.35
CA ALA A 36 1.17 -4.41 -8.84
C ALA A 36 0.56 -5.45 -7.88
N TYR A 37 0.19 -6.61 -8.43
CA TYR A 37 -0.40 -7.71 -7.64
C TYR A 37 0.61 -8.82 -7.36
N ALA A 38 1.91 -8.53 -7.49
CA ALA A 38 2.95 -9.55 -7.47
C ALA A 38 4.10 -9.18 -6.51
N GLU A 39 4.80 -10.22 -6.05
CA GLU A 39 6.05 -10.11 -5.29
C GLU A 39 7.11 -9.31 -6.07
N PRO A 40 8.15 -8.74 -5.41
CA PRO A 40 9.12 -7.87 -6.07
C PRO A 40 9.73 -8.51 -7.32
N GLU A 41 10.07 -9.79 -7.24
CA GLU A 41 10.63 -10.60 -8.34
C GLU A 41 9.70 -10.77 -9.55
N ASN A 42 8.40 -10.61 -9.34
CA ASN A 42 7.35 -10.79 -10.34
C ASN A 42 6.73 -9.46 -10.81
N ALA A 43 7.29 -8.31 -10.39
CA ALA A 43 6.83 -7.01 -10.83
C ALA A 43 6.92 -6.89 -12.37
N PRO A 44 5.89 -6.37 -13.06
CA PRO A 44 5.92 -6.20 -14.52
C PRO A 44 7.11 -5.32 -14.92
N ARG A 45 7.87 -5.75 -15.92
CA ARG A 45 9.01 -4.97 -16.41
C ARG A 45 8.49 -3.84 -17.31
N PRO A 46 8.73 -2.56 -16.96
CA PRO A 46 8.30 -1.44 -17.79
C PRO A 46 9.20 -1.31 -19.03
N PRO A 47 8.83 -0.48 -20.02
CA PRO A 47 9.73 -0.13 -21.13
C PRO A 47 11.06 0.45 -20.63
N VAL A 48 12.14 0.20 -21.37
CA VAL A 48 13.51 0.67 -21.05
C VAL A 48 13.54 2.21 -20.90
N ASN A 49 14.40 2.72 -20.01
CA ASN A 49 14.61 4.15 -19.71
C ASN A 49 13.41 4.92 -19.13
N ARG A 50 12.33 4.23 -18.76
CA ARG A 50 11.19 4.86 -18.11
C ARG A 50 11.25 4.67 -16.61
N ASN A 51 11.03 5.74 -15.86
CA ASN A 51 10.82 5.64 -14.42
C ASN A 51 9.42 5.08 -14.16
N VAL A 52 9.34 4.00 -13.38
CA VAL A 52 8.07 3.41 -12.91
C VAL A 52 8.25 2.92 -11.48
N ILE A 53 7.25 3.14 -10.64
CA ILE A 53 7.17 2.73 -9.24
C ILE A 53 6.00 1.76 -9.14
N TYR A 54 6.31 0.49 -8.97
CA TYR A 54 5.31 -0.52 -8.63
C TYR A 54 5.15 -0.59 -7.12
N TRP A 55 3.93 -0.80 -6.65
CA TRP A 55 3.68 -1.04 -5.24
C TRP A 55 2.65 -2.14 -5.04
N THR A 56 2.86 -2.93 -3.99
CA THR A 56 2.00 -4.05 -3.60
C THR A 56 1.83 -4.02 -2.08
N LEU A 57 0.62 -4.26 -1.58
CA LEU A 57 0.35 -4.38 -0.16
C LEU A 57 0.07 -5.84 0.20
N LEU A 58 0.92 -6.45 1.02
CA LEU A 58 0.76 -7.83 1.48
C LEU A 58 0.38 -7.85 2.96
N GLN A 59 -0.68 -8.59 3.30
CA GLN A 59 -1.01 -8.88 4.69
C GLN A 59 -0.09 -9.97 5.22
N ASP A 60 0.47 -9.79 6.41
CA ASP A 60 1.23 -10.87 7.06
C ASP A 60 0.22 -11.92 7.57
N PRO A 61 0.25 -13.17 7.06
CA PRO A 61 -0.74 -14.20 7.40
C PRO A 61 -0.66 -14.63 8.88
N ALA A 62 0.46 -14.37 9.56
CA ALA A 62 0.61 -14.61 11.00
C ALA A 62 0.21 -13.38 11.84
N SER A 63 -0.49 -12.40 11.26
CA SER A 63 -0.96 -11.23 11.98
C SER A 63 -2.11 -11.57 12.92
N ASP A 64 -1.78 -11.97 14.14
CA ASP A 64 -2.72 -11.81 15.25
C ASP A 64 -3.09 -10.33 15.40
N PRO A 65 -4.37 -10.00 15.68
CA PRO A 65 -4.78 -8.62 15.89
C PRO A 65 -3.94 -8.02 17.03
N VAL A 66 -3.16 -6.98 16.71
CA VAL A 66 -2.12 -6.44 17.60
C VAL A 66 -2.73 -5.75 18.83
N SER A 67 -3.98 -5.29 18.75
CA SER A 67 -4.73 -4.69 19.84
C SER A 67 -6.21 -4.58 19.47
N THR A 68 -7.07 -4.80 20.46
CA THR A 68 -8.53 -4.60 20.41
C THR A 68 -8.87 -3.55 21.47
N ALA A 69 -9.11 -2.30 21.07
CA ALA A 69 -9.51 -1.24 22.01
C ALA A 69 -11.02 -1.04 21.95
N TYR A 70 -11.69 -1.10 23.10
CA TYR A 70 -13.12 -0.82 23.24
C TYR A 70 -13.31 0.64 23.62
N VAL A 71 -13.98 1.40 22.75
CA VAL A 71 -14.44 2.75 23.13
C VAL A 71 -15.92 2.65 23.51
N PRO A 72 -16.27 2.74 24.81
CA PRO A 72 -17.67 2.84 25.20
C PRO A 72 -18.23 4.18 24.68
N GLN A 73 -19.37 4.13 23.98
CA GLN A 73 -20.09 5.35 23.61
C GLN A 73 -20.73 5.99 24.85
N GLU A 74 -20.86 7.32 24.82
CA GLU A 74 -21.52 8.10 25.87
C GLU A 74 -22.97 7.62 26.09
N ALA A 75 -23.40 7.62 27.35
CA ALA A 75 -24.74 7.16 27.74
C ALA A 75 -25.83 8.02 27.07
N GLY A 76 -26.56 7.46 26.11
CA GLY A 76 -27.68 8.14 25.44
C GLY A 76 -27.91 7.73 23.99
N THR A 77 -26.91 7.15 23.32
CA THR A 77 -27.07 6.51 22.01
C THR A 77 -27.46 5.04 22.19
N GLY A 78 -28.46 4.57 21.44
CA GLY A 78 -29.10 3.27 21.63
C GLY A 78 -28.13 2.07 21.71
N ARG A 79 -28.54 1.09 22.53
CA ARG A 79 -28.00 -0.28 22.72
C ARG A 79 -26.68 -0.61 22.00
N ASN A 80 -25.61 -0.76 22.79
CA ASN A 80 -24.44 -1.63 22.52
C ASN A 80 -23.74 -1.45 21.17
N THR A 81 -23.26 -0.25 20.85
CA THR A 81 -22.32 -0.06 19.73
C THR A 81 -20.93 0.32 20.26
N ALA A 82 -20.22 -0.63 20.87
CA ALA A 82 -18.81 -0.40 21.17
C ALA A 82 -18.03 -0.34 19.85
N LEU A 83 -17.20 0.70 19.67
CA LEU A 83 -16.25 0.74 18.56
C LEU A 83 -15.02 -0.07 18.96
N VAL A 84 -14.68 -1.04 18.12
CA VAL A 84 -13.52 -1.91 18.26
C VAL A 84 -12.50 -1.53 17.21
N TYR A 85 -11.31 -1.17 17.63
CA TYR A 85 -10.20 -0.94 16.71
C TYR A 85 -9.35 -2.21 16.62
N THR A 86 -9.22 -2.77 15.43
CA THR A 86 -8.35 -3.91 15.13
C THR A 86 -7.14 -3.44 14.35
N THR A 87 -5.94 -3.71 14.83
CA THR A 87 -4.70 -3.38 14.11
C THR A 87 -4.07 -4.63 13.52
N LEU A 88 -3.85 -4.64 12.20
CA LEU A 88 -3.24 -5.74 11.47
C LEU A 88 -1.86 -5.32 10.93
N LYS A 89 -0.94 -6.30 10.79
CA LYS A 89 0.37 -6.06 10.22
C LYS A 89 0.33 -6.28 8.71
N TYR A 90 0.91 -5.35 7.99
CA TYR A 90 1.06 -5.39 6.54
C TYR A 90 2.51 -5.10 6.16
N ARG A 91 2.85 -5.44 4.94
CA ARG A 91 4.10 -5.09 4.29
C ARG A 91 3.78 -4.40 2.98
N LEU A 92 4.21 -3.14 2.86
CA LEU A 92 4.18 -2.41 1.61
C LEU A 92 5.48 -2.68 0.87
N ILE A 93 5.38 -3.29 -0.29
CA ILE A 93 6.48 -3.58 -1.19
C ILE A 93 6.47 -2.51 -2.28
N ILE A 94 7.63 -1.91 -2.55
CA ILE A 94 7.81 -0.88 -3.57
C ILE A 94 9.00 -1.30 -4.44
N VAL A 95 8.80 -1.30 -5.76
CA VAL A 95 9.84 -1.59 -6.75
C VAL A 95 9.94 -0.41 -7.70
N CYS A 96 11.08 0.28 -7.65
CA CYS A 96 11.37 1.41 -8.51
C CYS A 96 12.25 0.95 -9.68
N TYR A 97 11.82 1.21 -10.90
CA TYR A 97 12.60 1.02 -12.12
C TYR A 97 13.00 2.35 -12.73
N GLY A 98 14.11 2.36 -13.48
CA GLY A 98 14.53 3.48 -14.32
C GLY A 98 15.74 4.24 -13.76
N PRO A 99 16.22 5.27 -14.48
CA PRO A 99 17.42 6.00 -14.12
C PRO A 99 17.37 6.67 -12.73
N ALA A 100 16.17 7.02 -12.26
CA ALA A 100 15.94 7.66 -10.96
C ALA A 100 15.41 6.69 -9.89
N SER A 101 15.51 5.38 -10.10
CA SER A 101 14.93 4.36 -9.21
C SER A 101 15.43 4.49 -7.75
N GLU A 102 16.73 4.66 -7.57
CA GLU A 102 17.37 4.86 -6.27
C GLU A 102 16.86 6.12 -5.57
N GLU A 103 16.79 7.24 -6.30
CA GLU A 103 16.31 8.52 -5.78
C GLU A 103 14.86 8.39 -5.29
N TYR A 104 13.98 7.77 -6.08
CA TYR A 104 12.60 7.53 -5.68
C TYR A 104 12.51 6.65 -4.43
N ALA A 105 13.26 5.55 -4.38
CA ALA A 105 13.24 4.65 -3.23
C ALA A 105 13.72 5.34 -1.94
N LEU A 106 14.81 6.11 -2.02
CA LEU A 106 15.33 6.89 -0.89
C LEU A 106 14.36 7.98 -0.45
N ARG A 107 13.75 8.70 -1.41
CA ARG A 107 12.78 9.76 -1.12
C ARG A 107 11.52 9.20 -0.47
N ILE A 108 10.97 8.09 -0.97
CA ILE A 108 9.81 7.42 -0.37
C ILE A 108 10.15 6.95 1.05
N ARG A 109 11.30 6.30 1.23
CA ARG A 109 11.79 5.90 2.57
C ARG A 109 11.85 7.11 3.49
N HIS A 110 12.50 8.21 3.08
CA HIS A 110 12.63 9.40 3.91
C HIS A 110 11.27 10.03 4.26
N MET A 111 10.40 10.25 3.28
CA MET A 111 9.16 10.98 3.47
C MET A 111 8.07 10.18 4.20
N LEU A 112 8.02 8.85 4.01
CA LEU A 112 7.08 8.01 4.75
C LEU A 112 7.57 7.70 6.18
N TYR A 113 8.89 7.72 6.42
CA TYR A 113 9.46 7.25 7.68
C TYR A 113 10.23 8.27 8.51
N LEU A 114 11.16 9.01 7.92
CA LEU A 114 12.03 9.94 8.65
C LEU A 114 11.34 11.28 8.91
N ASP A 115 10.49 11.72 7.98
CA ASP A 115 9.68 12.93 8.15
C ASP A 115 8.39 12.63 8.94
N GLY A 116 8.53 12.56 10.26
CA GLY A 116 7.47 12.22 11.22
C GLY A 116 6.18 13.04 11.11
N ASN A 117 6.25 14.25 10.56
CA ASN A 117 5.12 15.16 10.38
C ASN A 117 4.90 15.58 8.93
N GLY A 118 5.61 14.96 7.98
CA GLY A 118 5.52 15.27 6.56
C GLY A 118 4.11 15.07 6.00
N PHE A 119 3.80 15.80 4.93
CA PHE A 119 2.50 15.73 4.26
C PHE A 119 2.10 14.29 3.84
N PRO A 120 2.99 13.46 3.25
CA PRO A 120 2.64 12.07 2.92
C PRO A 120 2.26 11.22 4.15
N ARG A 121 2.95 11.43 5.27
CA ARG A 121 2.68 10.69 6.51
C ARG A 121 1.35 11.08 7.15
N ARG A 122 0.93 12.35 7.00
CA ARG A 122 -0.40 12.80 7.40
C ARG A 122 -1.50 12.10 6.61
N ILE A 123 -1.34 11.95 5.29
CA ILE A 123 -2.28 11.21 4.44
C ILE A 123 -2.49 9.78 4.96
N LEU A 124 -1.39 9.08 5.27
CA LEU A 124 -1.43 7.71 5.79
C LEU A 124 -2.09 7.64 7.17
N ARG A 125 -1.73 8.55 8.07
CA ARG A 125 -2.29 8.62 9.43
C ARG A 125 -3.79 8.86 9.43
N ASP A 126 -4.26 9.77 8.57
CA ASP A 126 -5.69 10.09 8.44
C ASP A 126 -6.49 8.89 7.88
N ALA A 127 -5.82 7.94 7.22
CA ALA A 127 -6.38 6.66 6.77
C ALA A 127 -6.13 5.49 7.74
N GLY A 128 -5.55 5.73 8.93
CA GLY A 128 -5.26 4.69 9.91
C GLY A 128 -4.07 3.78 9.53
N ILE A 129 -3.17 4.24 8.65
CA ILE A 129 -1.99 3.52 8.20
C ILE A 129 -0.75 4.09 8.89
N PHE A 130 0.04 3.23 9.52
CA PHE A 130 1.19 3.62 10.33
C PHE A 130 2.43 2.82 9.90
N PRO A 131 3.40 3.47 9.23
CA PRO A 131 4.72 2.87 9.01
C PRO A 131 5.40 2.55 10.34
N VAL A 132 5.96 1.33 10.44
CA VAL A 132 6.70 0.86 11.61
C VAL A 132 8.13 1.43 11.59
N PRO A 133 8.74 1.66 12.78
CA PRO A 133 10.15 2.01 12.90
C PRO A 133 11.10 1.15 12.06
N ASP A 134 12.11 1.85 11.52
CA ASP A 134 13.32 1.40 10.86
C ASP A 134 13.11 0.59 9.57
N PRO A 135 12.55 1.20 8.51
CA PRO A 135 12.46 0.56 7.22
C PRO A 135 13.87 0.25 6.69
N PRO A 136 14.07 -0.94 6.11
CA PRO A 136 15.33 -1.34 5.52
C PRO A 136 15.79 -0.34 4.45
N GLN A 137 17.10 -0.30 4.22
CA GLN A 137 17.65 0.44 3.09
C GLN A 137 17.13 -0.18 1.78
N PRO A 138 16.90 0.64 0.73
CA PRO A 138 16.57 0.11 -0.57
C PRO A 138 17.66 -0.85 -1.07
N ALA A 139 17.25 -2.02 -1.57
CA ALA A 139 18.16 -2.94 -2.24
C ALA A 139 18.34 -2.49 -3.69
N LEU A 140 19.57 -2.13 -4.06
CA LEU A 140 19.88 -1.69 -5.42
C LEU A 140 20.29 -2.89 -6.28
N MET A 141 19.67 -2.99 -7.44
CA MET A 141 19.89 -4.07 -8.40
C MET A 141 20.13 -3.49 -9.79
N HIS A 142 21.01 -4.18 -10.52
CA HIS A 142 21.23 -3.94 -11.94
C HIS A 142 20.76 -5.19 -12.68
N GLU A 143 19.67 -5.06 -13.42
CA GLU A 143 19.12 -6.16 -14.24
C GLU A 143 19.65 -6.03 -15.66
N GLU A 144 20.33 -7.07 -16.14
CA GLU A 144 20.79 -7.18 -17.52
C GLU A 144 19.68 -7.79 -18.39
N GLU A 145 19.33 -7.12 -19.49
CA GLU A 145 18.40 -7.65 -20.50
C GLU A 145 19.03 -7.46 -21.88
N GLY A 146 19.57 -8.55 -22.44
CA GLY A 146 20.35 -8.50 -23.67
C GLY A 146 21.64 -7.70 -23.46
N SER A 147 21.81 -6.58 -24.16
CA SER A 147 22.97 -5.68 -24.03
C SER A 147 22.68 -4.43 -23.19
N LEU A 148 21.50 -4.34 -22.56
CA LEU A 148 21.05 -3.16 -21.84
C LEU A 148 20.93 -3.42 -20.33
N TRP A 149 21.41 -2.46 -19.56
CA TRP A 149 21.32 -2.47 -18.10
C TRP A 149 20.13 -1.65 -17.63
N ARG A 150 19.34 -2.21 -16.71
CA ARG A 150 18.23 -1.51 -16.05
C ARG A 150 18.55 -1.35 -14.57
N LYS A 151 18.38 -0.13 -14.07
CA LYS A 151 18.45 0.15 -12.63
C LYS A 151 17.13 -0.18 -11.97
N ARG A 152 17.21 -0.89 -10.85
CA ARG A 152 16.09 -1.27 -9.99
C ARG A 152 16.44 -0.99 -8.54
N ALA A 153 15.47 -0.49 -7.78
CA ALA A 153 15.59 -0.30 -6.34
C ALA A 153 14.35 -0.85 -5.64
N ASP A 154 14.55 -1.79 -4.72
CA ASP A 154 13.48 -2.46 -3.99
C ASP A 154 13.41 -1.94 -2.56
N LEU A 155 12.22 -1.62 -2.08
CA LEU A 155 11.97 -1.14 -0.74
C LEU A 155 10.79 -1.88 -0.12
N SER A 156 10.96 -2.32 1.12
CA SER A 156 9.91 -2.99 1.89
C SER A 156 9.64 -2.18 3.15
N ILE A 157 8.41 -1.70 3.33
CA ILE A 157 8.01 -0.89 4.49
C ILE A 157 7.00 -1.69 5.31
N PRO A 158 7.35 -2.12 6.55
CA PRO A 158 6.38 -2.69 7.46
C PRO A 158 5.34 -1.64 7.88
N LEU A 159 4.07 -1.98 7.77
CA LEU A 159 2.93 -1.12 8.10
C LEU A 159 2.05 -1.76 9.18
N ARG A 160 1.41 -0.92 9.98
CA ARG A 160 0.27 -1.27 10.83
C ARG A 160 -0.95 -0.56 10.29
N ILE A 161 -2.01 -1.30 10.00
CA ILE A 161 -3.27 -0.71 9.51
C ILE A 161 -4.35 -0.95 10.55
N ARG A 162 -4.99 0.13 10.97
CA ARG A 162 -6.08 0.13 11.94
C ARG A 162 -7.42 0.13 11.21
N TYR A 163 -8.27 -0.84 11.54
CA TYR A 163 -9.64 -0.97 11.05
C TYR A 163 -10.63 -0.73 12.18
N GLU A 164 -11.72 -0.05 11.87
CA GLU A 164 -12.87 0.09 12.77
C GLU A 164 -13.82 -1.10 12.55
N GLN A 165 -14.21 -1.76 13.64
CA GLN A 165 -15.22 -2.79 13.67
C GLN A 165 -16.30 -2.41 14.69
N GLN A 166 -17.57 -2.58 14.32
CA GLN A 166 -18.68 -2.33 15.22
C GLN A 166 -18.91 -3.59 16.09
N ALA A 167 -18.87 -3.46 17.41
CA ALA A 167 -19.10 -4.60 18.30
C ALA A 167 -20.50 -5.19 18.07
N GLY A 168 -20.55 -6.50 17.78
CA GLY A 168 -21.80 -7.23 17.49
C GLY A 168 -21.87 -7.84 16.09
N THR A 169 -21.04 -7.39 15.15
CA THR A 169 -20.77 -8.16 13.93
C THR A 169 -19.75 -9.23 14.27
N ARG A 170 -20.18 -10.50 14.38
CA ARG A 170 -19.22 -11.62 14.41
C ARG A 170 -18.36 -11.50 13.15
N PRO A 171 -17.02 -11.38 13.25
CA PRO A 171 -16.20 -11.56 12.07
C PRO A 171 -16.36 -13.03 11.69
N SER A 172 -17.05 -13.33 10.59
CA SER A 172 -16.62 -14.52 9.87
C SER A 172 -15.18 -14.18 9.46
N ILE A 173 -14.24 -15.05 9.79
CA ILE A 173 -12.84 -14.93 9.39
C ILE A 173 -12.71 -14.87 7.85
N ALA A 174 -13.82 -15.07 7.12
CA ALA A 174 -14.00 -14.83 5.69
C ALA A 174 -14.10 -13.35 5.28
N THR A 175 -14.26 -12.39 6.21
CA THR A 175 -14.34 -10.95 5.91
C THR A 175 -13.28 -10.12 6.65
N ALA A 176 -12.00 -10.47 6.48
CA ALA A 176 -11.10 -9.38 6.08
C ALA A 176 -11.70 -8.74 4.81
N PRO A 177 -11.48 -7.47 4.45
CA PRO A 177 -11.68 -7.09 3.07
C PRO A 177 -10.77 -8.00 2.25
N VAL A 178 -11.31 -9.12 1.79
CA VAL A 178 -10.71 -9.96 0.78
C VAL A 178 -10.56 -8.97 -0.35
N VAL A 179 -9.31 -8.61 -0.63
CA VAL A 179 -8.95 -8.08 -1.93
C VAL A 179 -9.39 -9.20 -2.86
N ILE A 180 -10.63 -9.10 -3.36
CA ILE A 180 -11.10 -9.98 -4.40
C ILE A 180 -10.16 -9.66 -5.54
N LEU A 181 -9.15 -10.52 -5.70
CA LEU A 181 -8.38 -10.68 -6.91
C LEU A 181 -9.44 -10.99 -7.98
N LYS A 182 -9.98 -9.95 -8.61
CA LYS A 182 -10.65 -10.10 -9.90
C LYS A 182 -9.54 -10.49 -10.87
N HIS A 183 -9.28 -11.78 -10.92
CA HIS A 183 -8.65 -12.39 -12.07
C HIS A 183 -9.62 -12.16 -13.23
N GLN A 184 -9.49 -11.04 -13.93
CA GLN A 184 -9.99 -10.93 -15.30
C GLN A 184 -9.10 -11.82 -16.17
N GLY A 185 -9.26 -13.13 -16.01
CA GLY A 185 -8.95 -14.08 -17.04
C GLY A 185 -9.90 -13.76 -18.19
N GLY A 186 -9.36 -13.15 -19.24
CA GLY A 186 -10.11 -12.88 -20.45
C GLY A 186 -10.68 -14.18 -20.99
N THR A 187 -12.00 -14.24 -21.08
CA THR A 187 -12.70 -15.11 -22.02
C THR A 187 -12.25 -14.72 -23.42
N ARG A 188 -11.35 -15.50 -24.01
CA ARG A 188 -11.32 -15.64 -25.47
C ARG A 188 -12.19 -16.83 -25.82
N HIS A 189 -13.39 -16.51 -26.31
CA HIS A 189 -14.08 -17.33 -27.29
C HIS A 189 -13.10 -17.73 -28.39
N GLN A 190 -13.01 -19.04 -28.64
CA GLN A 190 -12.78 -19.57 -29.98
C GLN A 190 -13.88 -20.58 -30.21
N ASP A 191 -15.01 -20.06 -30.67
CA ASP A 191 -15.86 -20.77 -31.61
C ASP A 191 -15.30 -20.53 -33.02
N GLU A 192 -15.43 -21.55 -33.87
CA GLU A 192 -15.38 -21.51 -35.35
C GLU A 192 -14.01 -21.35 -36.05
N LEU A 193 -13.37 -22.50 -36.36
CA LEU A 193 -13.27 -23.08 -37.72
C LEU A 193 -12.39 -24.35 -37.73
#